data_AF-A0A965ETU1-F1
#
_entry.id   AF-A0A965ETU1-F1
#
_cell.length_a   1.000
_cell.length_b   1.000
_cell.length_c   1.000
_cell.angle_alpha   90.00
_cell.angle_beta   90.00
_cell.angle_gamma   90.00
#
_symmetry.space_group_name_H-M   'P 1'
#
loop_
_entity.id
_entity.type
_entity.pdbx_description
1 polymer ?
#
loop_
_entity_poly.entity_id
_entity_poly.type
_entity_poly.pdbx_seq_one_letter_code
_entity_poly.pdbx_strand_id
1 'polypeptide(L)'
;MNQILDTALVAHVAIVDDDQPYALPVGFARDGDRLLLHGSAASRLFKKLADGKPCCATITIMDGLVMARSAFESSMHYRCVMVLGEAVELHGDEKVAAFDLLVKAFMPGRELEVRKSTEKELKATTLVALSLDEASVKVSNFEPGDLPEDMDSPLWAGVIPIEHTFGTPRDAADLKPGIPVPGYIAEWTNGRT
;
A
#
# COMPACT_ATOMS: atom_id res chain seq x y z
N MET A 1 2.98 -9.11 -9.62
CA MET A 1 3.59 -7.97 -8.90
C MET A 1 2.78 -6.70 -9.10
N ASN A 2 2.74 -6.14 -10.31
CA ASN A 2 2.12 -4.83 -10.58
C ASN A 2 0.68 -4.73 -10.09
N GLN A 3 -0.16 -5.74 -10.32
CA GLN A 3 -1.53 -5.76 -9.80
C GLN A 3 -1.60 -5.57 -8.28
N ILE A 4 -0.69 -6.18 -7.52
CA ILE A 4 -0.63 -6.03 -6.05
C ILE A 4 -0.24 -4.59 -5.69
N LEU A 5 0.76 -4.04 -6.38
CA LEU A 5 1.24 -2.68 -6.17
C LEU A 5 0.22 -1.60 -6.58
N ASP A 6 -0.59 -1.87 -7.60
CA ASP A 6 -1.63 -0.95 -8.08
C ASP A 6 -2.91 -1.02 -7.22
N THR A 7 -3.12 -2.16 -6.55
CA THR A 7 -4.24 -2.39 -5.62
C THR A 7 -3.94 -1.79 -4.24
N ALA A 8 -2.78 -2.10 -3.68
CA ALA A 8 -2.47 -1.75 -2.31
C ALA A 8 -2.16 -0.25 -2.17
N LEU A 9 -2.47 0.29 -0.99
CA LEU A 9 -2.20 1.69 -0.65
C LEU A 9 -1.00 1.87 0.26
N VAL A 10 -0.66 0.83 1.01
CA VAL A 10 0.27 0.92 2.13
C VAL A 10 1.39 -0.08 1.92
N ALA A 11 2.61 0.40 2.05
CA ALA A 11 3.81 -0.39 2.24
C ALA A 11 4.23 -0.27 3.71
N HIS A 12 4.66 -1.36 4.31
CA HIS A 12 5.42 -1.33 5.56
C HIS A 12 6.89 -1.19 5.19
N VAL A 13 7.44 0.00 5.42
CA VAL A 13 8.82 0.33 5.07
C VAL A 13 9.68 0.14 6.30
N ALA A 14 10.61 -0.79 6.21
CA ALA A 14 11.56 -1.13 7.25
C ALA A 14 12.94 -0.54 6.97
N ILE A 15 13.58 -0.04 8.02
CA ILE A 15 14.96 0.42 8.04
C ILE A 15 15.64 -0.07 9.33
N VAL A 16 16.96 -0.06 9.35
CA VAL A 16 17.75 -0.18 10.58
C VAL A 16 18.35 1.18 10.91
N ASP A 17 18.19 1.62 12.15
CA ASP A 17 18.84 2.84 12.64
C ASP A 17 19.43 2.61 14.04
N ASP A 18 20.75 2.80 14.17
CA ASP A 18 21.54 2.44 15.35
C ASP A 18 21.29 0.99 15.82
N ASP A 19 21.41 0.03 14.90
CA ASP A 19 21.15 -1.41 15.09
C ASP A 19 19.70 -1.80 15.47
N GLN A 20 18.81 -0.82 15.66
CA GLN A 20 17.40 -1.06 15.94
C GLN A 20 16.59 -1.12 14.63
N PRO A 21 15.89 -2.24 14.32
CA PRO A 21 14.93 -2.27 13.22
C PRO A 21 13.67 -1.49 13.56
N TYR A 22 13.19 -0.73 12.58
CA TYR A 22 11.89 -0.04 12.60
C TYR A 22 11.11 -0.45 11.36
N ALA A 23 9.79 -0.56 11.47
CA ALA A 23 8.89 -0.73 10.34
C ALA A 23 7.70 0.21 10.50
N LEU A 24 7.46 1.06 9.51
CA LEU A 24 6.39 2.06 9.54
C LEU A 24 5.46 1.89 8.34
N PRO A 25 4.14 2.04 8.51
CA PRO A 25 3.22 2.11 7.39
C PRO A 25 3.41 3.43 6.64
N VAL A 26 3.58 3.34 5.32
CA VAL A 26 3.78 4.47 4.43
C VAL A 26 2.89 4.29 3.21
N GLY A 27 2.22 5.38 2.82
CA GLY A 27 1.49 5.41 1.56
C GLY A 27 2.45 5.40 0.36
N PHE A 28 2.17 4.59 -0.65
CA PHE A 28 3.03 4.48 -1.83
C PHE A 28 2.24 4.52 -3.15
N ALA A 29 2.95 4.75 -4.25
CA ALA A 29 2.44 4.53 -5.60
C ALA A 29 3.50 3.83 -6.44
N ARG A 30 3.08 3.02 -7.40
CA ARG A 30 3.98 2.48 -8.43
C ARG A 30 4.12 3.49 -9.56
N ASP A 31 5.36 3.76 -9.96
CA ASP A 31 5.72 4.56 -11.13
C ASP A 31 6.63 3.72 -12.01
N GLY A 32 6.10 3.12 -13.07
CA GLY A 32 6.89 2.20 -13.92
C GLY A 32 7.52 1.04 -13.13
N ASP A 33 8.84 1.09 -13.02
CA ASP A 33 9.76 0.15 -12.36
C ASP A 33 10.24 0.60 -10.97
N ARG A 34 9.58 1.58 -10.35
CA ARG A 34 9.92 2.07 -9.01
C ARG A 34 8.68 2.30 -8.13
N LEU A 35 8.90 2.27 -6.82
CA LEU A 35 7.93 2.71 -5.81
C LEU A 35 8.23 4.14 -5.41
N LEU A 36 7.20 4.99 -5.42
CA LEU A 36 7.25 6.33 -4.88
C LEU A 36 6.74 6.34 -3.44
N LEU A 37 7.51 6.93 -2.55
CA LEU A 37 7.17 7.11 -1.14
C LEU A 37 7.30 8.59 -0.79
N HIS A 38 6.39 9.12 0.03
CA HIS A 38 6.49 10.50 0.50
C HIS A 38 6.15 10.65 1.98
N GLY A 39 6.73 11.67 2.60
CA GLY A 39 6.40 12.06 3.96
C GLY A 39 7.06 13.36 4.37
N SER A 40 6.90 13.73 5.63
CA SER A 40 7.50 14.97 6.15
C SER A 40 9.02 14.96 6.01
N ALA A 41 9.60 16.07 5.57
CA ALA A 41 11.05 16.28 5.54
C ALA A 41 11.70 16.23 6.95
N ALA A 42 10.89 16.37 8.00
CA ALA A 42 11.35 16.21 9.38
C ALA A 42 11.40 14.74 9.84
N SER A 43 10.74 13.82 9.11
CA SER A 43 10.60 12.41 9.50
C SER A 43 11.94 11.69 9.54
N ARG A 44 12.18 10.96 10.63
CA ARG A 44 13.38 10.13 10.79
C ARG A 44 13.49 9.08 9.68
N LEU A 45 12.38 8.41 9.35
CA LEU A 45 12.33 7.43 8.26
C LEU A 45 12.74 8.06 6.92
N PHE A 46 12.11 9.17 6.54
CA PHE A 46 12.37 9.79 5.24
C PHE A 46 13.75 10.41 5.11
N LYS A 47 14.33 10.91 6.22
CA LYS A 47 15.75 11.31 6.23
C LYS A 47 16.65 10.12 5.93
N LYS A 48 16.44 8.98 6.59
CA LYS A 48 17.24 7.76 6.38
C LYS A 48 17.08 7.20 4.95
N LEU A 49 15.86 7.22 4.42
CA LEU A 49 15.61 6.82 3.03
C LEU A 49 16.29 7.77 2.04
N ALA A 50 16.20 9.09 2.25
CA ALA A 50 16.88 10.08 1.41
C ALA A 50 18.42 9.99 1.48
N ASP A 51 18.96 9.61 2.64
CA ASP A 51 20.39 9.32 2.85
C ASP A 51 20.85 8.01 2.18
N GLY A 52 19.96 7.29 1.48
CA GLY A 52 20.26 6.02 0.80
C GLY A 52 20.47 4.85 1.77
N LYS A 53 19.86 4.87 2.97
CA LYS A 53 19.95 3.71 3.86
C LYS A 53 19.21 2.50 3.26
N PRO A 54 19.79 1.29 3.35
CA PRO A 54 19.09 0.08 2.95
C PRO A 54 17.74 -0.04 3.64
N CYS A 55 16.73 -0.37 2.85
CA CYS A 55 15.36 -0.50 3.31
C CYS A 55 14.67 -1.72 2.69
N CYS A 56 13.56 -2.11 3.30
CA CYS A 56 12.67 -3.12 2.79
C CYS A 56 11.25 -2.57 2.78
N ALA A 57 10.61 -2.52 1.62
CA ALA A 57 9.19 -2.18 1.49
C ALA A 57 8.37 -3.46 1.30
N THR A 58 7.51 -3.79 2.27
CA THR A 58 6.60 -4.94 2.19
C THR A 58 5.17 -4.48 2.02
N ILE A 59 4.53 -4.95 0.94
CA ILE A 59 3.15 -4.66 0.59
C ILE A 59 2.37 -5.96 0.69
N THR A 60 1.27 -5.97 1.45
CA THR A 60 0.44 -7.17 1.65
C THR A 60 -1.04 -6.83 1.49
N ILE A 61 -1.75 -7.68 0.75
CA ILE A 61 -3.22 -7.68 0.68
C ILE A 61 -3.68 -9.01 1.27
N MET A 62 -4.55 -8.94 2.27
CA MET A 62 -5.23 -10.12 2.83
C MET A 62 -6.48 -10.40 2.01
N ASP A 63 -6.59 -11.62 1.49
CA ASP A 63 -7.68 -12.03 0.61
C ASP A 63 -8.63 -13.05 1.30
N GLY A 64 -8.22 -13.69 2.40
CA GLY A 64 -9.10 -14.62 3.12
C GLY A 64 -8.46 -15.39 4.26
N LEU A 65 -9.29 -16.07 5.06
CA LEU A 65 -8.88 -17.03 6.09
C LEU A 65 -9.16 -18.45 5.61
N VAL A 66 -8.16 -19.32 5.70
CA VAL A 66 -8.28 -20.74 5.37
C VAL A 66 -8.59 -21.49 6.65
N MET A 67 -9.79 -22.05 6.71
CA MET A 67 -10.31 -22.81 7.84
C MET A 67 -10.23 -24.29 7.48
N ALA A 68 -9.14 -24.96 7.87
CA ALA A 68 -8.98 -26.39 7.71
C ALA A 68 -9.65 -27.15 8.87
N ARG A 69 -9.77 -28.47 8.77
CA ARG A 69 -10.29 -29.33 9.84
C ARG A 69 -9.29 -29.45 10.99
N SER A 70 -8.02 -29.18 10.75
CA SER A 70 -6.99 -29.03 11.79
C SER A 70 -6.49 -27.59 11.90
N ALA A 71 -6.10 -27.19 13.11
CA ALA A 71 -5.49 -25.87 13.32
C ALA A 71 -4.13 -25.75 12.62
N PHE A 72 -3.43 -26.87 12.40
CA PHE A 72 -2.12 -26.90 11.74
C PHE A 72 -2.22 -26.58 10.24
N GLU A 73 -3.23 -27.10 9.56
CA GLU A 73 -3.47 -26.84 8.13
C GLU A 73 -4.27 -25.56 7.86
N SER A 74 -4.73 -24.87 8.92
CA SER A 74 -5.41 -23.58 8.82
C SER A 74 -4.39 -22.47 8.53
N SER A 75 -4.80 -21.47 7.74
CA SER A 75 -3.87 -20.45 7.22
C SER A 75 -4.63 -19.21 6.71
N MET A 76 -4.04 -18.48 5.77
CA MET A 76 -4.60 -17.30 5.13
C MET A 76 -4.31 -17.25 3.63
N HIS A 77 -5.25 -16.69 2.89
CA HIS A 77 -5.03 -16.23 1.53
C HIS A 77 -4.50 -14.81 1.55
N TYR A 78 -3.43 -14.57 0.82
CA TYR A 78 -2.81 -13.25 0.71
C TYR A 78 -1.96 -13.14 -0.55
N ARG A 79 -1.74 -11.90 -0.97
CA ARG A 79 -0.77 -11.54 -2.01
C ARG A 79 0.19 -10.51 -1.42
N CYS A 80 1.49 -10.74 -1.58
CA CYS A 80 2.48 -9.76 -1.11
C CYS A 80 3.62 -9.54 -2.11
N VAL A 81 4.21 -8.35 -2.01
CA VAL A 81 5.44 -7.96 -2.70
C VAL A 81 6.41 -7.45 -1.63
N MET A 82 7.64 -7.93 -1.67
CA MET A 82 8.74 -7.41 -0.87
C MET A 82 9.79 -6.83 -1.81
N VAL A 83 10.17 -5.57 -1.58
CA VAL A 83 11.16 -4.83 -2.37
C VAL A 83 12.32 -4.45 -1.46
N LEU A 84 13.53 -4.77 -1.86
CA LEU A 84 14.76 -4.44 -1.15
C LEU A 84 15.54 -3.39 -1.94
N GLY A 85 16.27 -2.54 -1.23
CA GLY A 85 17.21 -1.62 -1.88
C GLY A 85 17.44 -0.33 -1.12
N GLU A 86 18.03 0.62 -1.82
CA GLU A 86 18.30 1.97 -1.34
C GLU A 86 17.43 2.94 -2.12
N ALA A 87 16.70 3.79 -1.40
CA ALA A 87 15.84 4.78 -2.04
C ALA A 87 16.65 6.01 -2.47
N VAL A 88 16.20 6.69 -3.51
CA VAL A 88 16.81 7.91 -4.04
C VAL A 88 15.85 9.08 -3.84
N GLU A 89 16.30 10.17 -3.23
CA GLU A 89 15.48 11.38 -3.10
C GLU A 89 15.26 12.06 -4.45
N LEU A 90 14.01 12.45 -4.71
CA LEU A 90 13.61 13.16 -5.91
C LEU A 90 13.58 14.68 -5.67
N HIS A 91 13.96 15.43 -6.70
CA HIS A 91 14.05 16.89 -6.65
C HIS A 91 13.44 17.54 -7.89
N GLY A 92 13.28 18.87 -7.85
CA GLY A 92 12.83 19.67 -9.00
C GLY A 92 11.53 19.16 -9.62
N ASP A 93 11.48 19.15 -10.94
CA ASP A 93 10.30 18.74 -11.72
C ASP A 93 9.93 17.28 -11.53
N GLU A 94 10.91 16.40 -11.29
CA GLU A 94 10.66 14.99 -11.02
C GLU A 94 9.88 14.78 -9.72
N LYS A 95 10.25 15.53 -8.66
CA LYS A 95 9.50 15.51 -7.40
C LYS A 95 8.06 15.97 -7.58
N VAL A 96 7.84 17.00 -8.40
CA VAL A 96 6.49 17.51 -8.70
C VAL A 96 5.67 16.44 -9.41
N ALA A 97 6.22 15.86 -10.47
CA ALA A 97 5.55 14.81 -11.24
C ALA A 97 5.25 13.56 -10.39
N ALA A 98 6.18 13.15 -9.54
CA ALA A 98 6.01 12.03 -8.63
C ALA A 98 4.92 12.29 -7.57
N PHE A 99 4.84 13.52 -7.07
CA PHE A 99 3.79 13.92 -6.12
C PHE A 99 2.41 13.92 -6.79
N ASP A 100 2.30 14.43 -8.01
CA ASP A 100 1.05 14.40 -8.79
C ASP A 100 0.61 12.95 -9.08
N LEU A 101 1.57 12.05 -9.38
CA LEU A 101 1.29 10.63 -9.56
C LEU A 101 0.78 9.98 -8.27
N LEU A 102 1.37 10.29 -7.11
CA LEU A 102 0.89 9.83 -5.81
C LEU A 102 -0.55 10.28 -5.58
N VAL A 103 -0.88 11.57 -5.79
CA VAL A 103 -2.26 12.06 -5.63
C VAL A 103 -3.23 11.27 -6.52
N LYS A 104 -2.89 11.09 -7.79
CA LYS A 104 -3.70 10.31 -8.74
C LYS A 104 -3.85 8.85 -8.31
N ALA A 105 -2.77 8.22 -7.85
CA ALA A 105 -2.78 6.83 -7.41
C ALA A 105 -3.65 6.63 -6.16
N PHE A 106 -3.61 7.56 -5.21
CA PHE A 106 -4.38 7.50 -3.97
C PHE A 106 -5.85 7.88 -4.15
N MET A 107 -6.11 8.89 -4.96
CA MET A 107 -7.42 9.52 -5.10
C MET A 107 -7.71 9.81 -6.57
N PRO A 108 -7.99 8.78 -7.40
CA PRO A 108 -8.24 8.97 -8.82
C PRO A 108 -9.37 9.99 -9.08
N GLY A 109 -9.11 10.98 -9.92
CA GLY A 109 -10.01 12.10 -10.23
C GLY A 109 -9.79 13.33 -9.35
N ARG A 110 -9.24 13.17 -8.13
CA ARG A 110 -9.00 14.28 -7.20
C ARG A 110 -7.93 15.24 -7.71
N GLU A 111 -6.94 14.71 -8.44
CA GLU A 111 -5.84 15.48 -9.02
C GLU A 111 -6.31 16.58 -9.98
N LEU A 112 -7.51 16.45 -10.55
CA LEU A 112 -8.09 17.42 -11.48
C LEU A 112 -8.78 18.59 -10.76
N GLU A 113 -9.15 18.42 -9.48
CA GLU A 113 -9.87 19.43 -8.70
C GLU A 113 -8.98 20.20 -7.72
N VAL A 114 -7.99 19.53 -7.13
CA VAL A 114 -7.13 20.16 -6.14
C VAL A 114 -6.13 21.09 -6.82
N ARG A 115 -5.87 22.24 -6.19
CA ARG A 115 -4.80 23.12 -6.66
C ARG A 115 -3.46 22.39 -6.62
N LYS A 116 -2.53 22.82 -7.48
CA LYS A 116 -1.13 22.37 -7.41
C LYS A 116 -0.50 22.68 -6.05
N SER A 117 0.44 21.82 -5.66
CA SER A 117 1.27 22.03 -4.48
C SER A 117 2.10 23.29 -4.62
N THR A 118 2.18 24.07 -3.55
CA THR A 118 3.06 25.24 -3.43
C THR A 118 4.51 24.79 -3.22
N GLU A 119 5.46 25.68 -3.50
CA GLU A 119 6.87 25.42 -3.19
C GLU A 119 7.11 25.11 -1.71
N LYS A 120 6.35 25.76 -0.81
CA LYS A 120 6.47 25.53 0.63
C LYS A 120 6.05 24.11 1.01
N GLU A 121 4.96 23.60 0.43
CA GLU A 121 4.48 22.23 0.65
C GLU A 121 5.46 21.20 0.10
N LEU A 122 6.02 21.45 -1.09
CA LEU A 122 7.05 20.60 -1.68
C LEU A 122 8.36 20.60 -0.88
N LYS A 123 8.76 21.74 -0.33
CA LYS A 123 9.94 21.85 0.57
C LYS A 123 9.73 21.13 1.90
N ALA A 124 8.49 21.07 2.40
CA ALA A 124 8.16 20.38 3.64
C ALA A 124 8.02 18.86 3.49
N THR A 125 8.08 18.35 2.26
CA THR A 125 7.85 16.95 1.92
C THR A 125 9.13 16.34 1.36
N THR A 126 9.58 15.20 1.87
CA THR A 126 10.59 14.36 1.21
C THR A 126 9.87 13.33 0.35
N LEU A 127 10.36 13.13 -0.87
CA LEU A 127 9.83 12.14 -1.81
C LEU A 127 11.00 11.30 -2.30
N VAL A 128 10.91 9.99 -2.16
CA VAL A 128 11.95 9.06 -2.57
C VAL A 128 11.40 8.03 -3.54
N ALA A 129 12.26 7.53 -4.41
CA ALA A 129 12.00 6.42 -5.31
C ALA A 129 12.81 5.19 -4.88
N LEU A 130 12.16 4.03 -4.78
CA LEU A 130 12.81 2.73 -4.53
C LEU A 130 12.67 1.87 -5.78
N SER A 131 13.78 1.39 -6.35
CA SER A 131 13.76 0.51 -7.54
C SER A 131 13.04 -0.80 -7.25
N LEU A 132 12.32 -1.34 -8.24
CA LEU A 132 11.72 -2.67 -8.22
C LEU A 132 12.65 -3.78 -8.74
N ASP A 133 13.92 -3.47 -9.02
CA ASP A 133 14.90 -4.44 -9.54
C ASP A 133 15.10 -5.63 -8.60
N GLU A 134 15.10 -5.38 -7.29
CA GLU A 134 15.21 -6.42 -6.26
C GLU A 134 13.86 -6.59 -5.54
N ALA A 135 12.96 -7.36 -6.18
CA ALA A 135 11.63 -7.63 -5.66
C ALA A 135 11.29 -9.13 -5.68
N SER A 136 10.50 -9.56 -4.69
CA SER A 136 9.93 -10.91 -4.62
C SER A 136 8.42 -10.84 -4.40
N VAL A 137 7.71 -11.84 -4.92
CA VAL A 137 6.26 -11.96 -4.82
C VAL A 137 5.90 -13.30 -4.20
N LYS A 138 4.93 -13.28 -3.28
CA LYS A 138 4.29 -14.50 -2.78
C LYS A 138 2.78 -14.36 -2.85
N VAL A 139 2.14 -15.42 -3.33
CA VAL A 139 0.67 -15.54 -3.41
C VAL A 139 0.27 -16.85 -2.74
N SER A 140 -0.67 -16.77 -1.82
CA SER A 140 -1.33 -17.91 -1.17
C SER A 140 -2.82 -17.82 -1.48
N ASN A 141 -3.35 -18.80 -2.22
CA ASN A 141 -4.76 -18.83 -2.65
C ASN A 141 -5.29 -20.27 -2.82
N PHE A 142 -4.74 -21.22 -2.06
CA PHE A 142 -5.07 -22.64 -2.16
C PHE A 142 -6.16 -23.04 -1.16
N GLU A 143 -6.95 -24.05 -1.50
CA GLU A 143 -7.93 -24.66 -0.58
C GLU A 143 -7.27 -25.26 0.68
N PRO A 144 -8.04 -25.51 1.76
CA PRO A 144 -7.53 -26.21 2.93
C PRO A 144 -6.85 -27.54 2.56
N GLY A 145 -5.62 -27.73 3.04
CA GLY A 145 -4.79 -28.89 2.77
C GLY A 145 -4.99 -30.04 3.77
N ASP A 146 -6.23 -30.35 4.13
CA ASP A 146 -6.53 -31.38 5.16
C ASP A 146 -5.86 -32.72 4.85
N LEU A 147 -5.32 -33.36 5.89
CA LEU A 147 -4.70 -34.67 5.77
C LEU A 147 -5.78 -35.76 5.64
N PRO A 148 -5.47 -36.93 5.03
CA PRO A 148 -6.44 -38.01 4.89
C PRO A 148 -7.10 -38.45 6.19
N GLU A 149 -6.39 -38.38 7.32
CA GLU A 149 -6.89 -38.73 8.66
C GLU A 149 -7.93 -37.74 9.21
N ASP A 150 -7.95 -36.50 8.71
CA ASP A 150 -8.91 -35.47 9.14
C ASP A 150 -10.21 -35.49 8.31
N MET A 151 -10.26 -36.24 7.22
CA MET A 151 -11.36 -36.14 6.23
C MET A 151 -12.73 -36.56 6.75
N ASP A 152 -12.77 -37.47 7.73
CA ASP A 152 -14.01 -37.91 8.39
C ASP A 152 -14.45 -36.98 9.54
N SER A 153 -13.69 -35.91 9.81
CA SER A 153 -14.04 -34.93 10.85
C SER A 153 -15.37 -34.25 10.53
N PRO A 154 -16.25 -34.07 11.54
CA PRO A 154 -17.54 -33.40 11.36
C PRO A 154 -17.42 -31.86 11.26
N LEU A 155 -16.20 -31.31 11.29
CA LEU A 155 -15.95 -29.87 11.23
C LEU A 155 -16.14 -29.34 9.80
N TRP A 156 -16.64 -28.11 9.70
CA TRP A 156 -16.64 -27.37 8.44
C TRP A 156 -15.22 -26.96 8.09
N ALA A 157 -14.87 -27.08 6.80
CA ALA A 157 -13.63 -26.56 6.25
C ALA A 157 -13.89 -25.80 4.95
N GLY A 158 -13.11 -24.76 4.72
CA GLY A 158 -13.23 -23.89 3.56
C GLY A 158 -12.47 -22.59 3.75
N VAL A 159 -12.83 -21.59 2.96
CA VAL A 159 -12.21 -20.26 2.98
C VAL A 159 -13.25 -19.22 3.34
N ILE A 160 -12.90 -18.28 4.20
CA ILE A 160 -13.67 -17.06 4.47
C ILE A 160 -12.99 -15.92 3.72
N PRO A 161 -13.52 -15.46 2.56
CA PRO A 161 -12.93 -14.36 1.80
C PRO A 161 -12.93 -13.04 2.59
N ILE A 162 -11.92 -12.22 2.37
CA ILE A 162 -11.82 -10.85 2.87
C ILE A 162 -11.83 -9.89 1.67
N GLU A 163 -12.83 -9.02 1.62
CA GLU A 163 -12.99 -8.00 0.58
C GLU A 163 -12.70 -6.61 1.16
N HIS A 164 -11.94 -5.79 0.44
CA HIS A 164 -11.62 -4.41 0.82
C HIS A 164 -12.43 -3.45 -0.03
N THR A 165 -13.48 -2.86 0.55
CA THR A 165 -14.40 -1.96 -0.16
C THR A 165 -14.30 -0.52 0.37
N PHE A 166 -14.58 0.47 -0.48
CA PHE A 166 -14.74 1.85 -0.01
C PHE A 166 -16.08 1.99 0.72
N GLY A 167 -16.05 2.65 1.88
CA GLY A 167 -17.27 2.99 2.62
C GLY A 167 -18.01 4.19 2.02
N THR A 168 -19.18 4.49 2.57
CA THR A 168 -19.95 5.69 2.19
C THR A 168 -19.16 6.96 2.54
N PRO A 169 -19.00 7.92 1.59
CA PRO A 169 -18.37 9.21 1.86
C PRO A 169 -19.05 9.94 3.03
N ARG A 170 -18.23 10.58 3.86
CA ARG A 170 -18.70 11.36 5.01
C ARG A 170 -18.19 12.77 4.88
N ASP A 171 -19.10 13.73 4.99
CA ASP A 171 -18.76 15.14 4.93
C ASP A 171 -17.83 15.54 6.08
N ALA A 172 -16.90 16.45 5.77
CA ALA A 172 -16.13 17.12 6.81
C ALA A 172 -17.06 17.99 7.66
N ALA A 173 -16.78 18.10 8.96
CA ALA A 173 -17.63 18.85 9.89
C ALA A 173 -17.77 20.35 9.53
N ASP A 174 -16.81 20.90 8.79
CA ASP A 174 -16.75 22.28 8.31
C ASP A 174 -17.09 22.44 6.82
N LEU A 175 -17.58 21.37 6.16
CA LEU A 175 -18.02 21.45 4.77
C LEU A 175 -19.22 22.41 4.66
N LYS A 176 -19.11 23.38 3.76
CA LYS A 176 -20.21 24.33 3.53
C LYS A 176 -21.44 23.58 3.03
N PRO A 177 -22.66 23.97 3.46
CA PRO A 177 -23.89 23.35 2.99
C PRO A 177 -24.02 23.37 1.47
N GLY A 178 -24.55 22.29 0.89
CA GLY A 178 -24.87 22.20 -0.54
C GLY A 178 -23.72 21.82 -1.46
N ILE A 179 -22.52 21.50 -0.93
CA ILE A 179 -21.43 20.94 -1.72
C ILE A 179 -21.65 19.42 -1.85
N PRO A 180 -21.88 18.86 -3.06
CA PRO A 180 -22.07 17.44 -3.23
C PRO A 180 -20.74 16.68 -3.19
N VAL A 181 -20.83 15.37 -2.93
CA VAL A 181 -19.71 14.44 -3.19
C VAL A 181 -19.35 14.50 -4.68
N PRO A 182 -18.06 14.67 -5.05
CA PRO A 182 -17.65 14.67 -6.45
C PRO A 182 -18.05 13.40 -7.19
N GLY A 183 -18.52 13.55 -8.43
CA GLY A 183 -19.06 12.44 -9.23
C GLY A 183 -18.05 11.31 -9.50
N TYR A 184 -16.76 11.63 -9.67
CA TYR A 184 -15.72 10.63 -9.90
C TYR A 184 -15.55 9.64 -8.72
N ILE A 185 -15.99 10.00 -7.51
CA ILE A 185 -15.95 9.08 -6.36
C ILE A 185 -16.95 7.94 -6.54
N ALA A 186 -18.08 8.19 -7.20
CA ALA A 186 -19.06 7.14 -7.52
C ALA A 186 -18.56 6.16 -8.59
N GLU A 187 -17.54 6.54 -9.36
CA GLU A 187 -16.88 5.69 -10.36
C GLU A 187 -15.75 4.85 -9.76
N TRP A 188 -15.37 5.09 -8.50
CA TRP A 188 -14.40 4.24 -7.82
C TRP A 188 -14.99 2.82 -7.73
N THR A 189 -14.20 1.83 -8.14
CA THR A 189 -14.59 0.42 -8.07
C THR A 189 -15.02 0.05 -6.65
N ASN A 190 -15.86 -0.98 -6.48
CA ASN A 190 -16.35 -1.48 -5.19
C ASN A 190 -15.24 -2.12 -4.34
N GLY A 191 -14.16 -1.38 -4.10
CA GLY A 191 -12.91 -1.86 -3.54
C GLY A 191 -11.70 -1.57 -4.39
N ARG A 192 -10.53 -1.74 -3.80
CA ARG A 192 -9.25 -1.66 -4.49
C ARG A 192 -8.73 -3.01 -4.99
N THR A 193 -9.45 -4.11 -4.70
CA THR A 193 -9.05 -5.53 -4.86
C THR A 193 -8.40 -5.94 -6.17
#